data_AF-A0AAU7VHZ7-F1
#
_entry.id   AF-A0AAU7VHZ7-F1
#
_cell.length_a   1.000
_cell.length_b   1.000
_cell.length_c   1.000
_cell.angle_alpha   90.00
_cell.angle_beta   90.00
_cell.angle_gamma   90.00
#
_symmetry.space_group_name_H-M   'P 1'
#
loop_
_entity.id
_entity.type
_entity.pdbx_description
1 polymer ?
#
loop_
_entity_poly.entity_id
_entity_poly.type
_entity_poly.pdbx_seq_one_letter_code
_entity_poly.pdbx_strand_id
1 'polypeptide(L)' 'EHNKKQNALLEFVRVISAKQQVVSGTLYHITLDGKDGGKKQVYETKVWENAWMNFKEVQEFKLVG' A
#
# COMPACT_ATOMS: atom_id res chain seq x y z
N GLU A 1 -5.12 -6.73 1.53
CA GLU A 1 -3.81 -7.28 1.93
C GLU A 1 -3.47 -6.97 3.38
N HIS A 2 -3.16 -5.72 3.75
CA HIS A 2 -2.79 -5.36 5.13
C HIS A 2 -3.81 -5.80 6.19
N ASN A 3 -5.09 -5.44 6.04
CA ASN A 3 -6.16 -5.81 6.99
C ASN A 3 -6.28 -7.33 7.18
N LYS A 4 -6.13 -8.11 6.11
CA LYS A 4 -6.17 -9.57 6.17
C LYS A 4 -4.95 -10.13 6.92
N LYS A 5 -3.76 -9.56 6.71
CA LYS A 5 -2.50 -10.01 7.33
C LYS A 5 -2.34 -9.58 8.79
N GLN A 6 -2.95 -8.47 9.21
CA GLN A 6 -2.77 -7.90 10.56
C GLN A 6 -4.05 -7.94 11.40
N ASN A 7 -5.13 -8.55 10.88
CA ASN A 7 -6.46 -8.48 11.48
C ASN A 7 -6.87 -7.03 11.85
N ALA A 8 -6.48 -6.08 10.98
CA ALA A 8 -6.69 -4.65 11.18
C ALA A 8 -7.99 -4.20 10.50
N LEU A 9 -8.62 -3.16 11.05
CA LEU A 9 -9.85 -2.55 10.53
C LEU A 9 -9.54 -1.19 9.89
N LEU A 10 -8.52 -1.16 9.01
CA LEU A 10 -8.17 0.05 8.29
C LEU A 10 -9.22 0.34 7.20
N GLU A 11 -9.84 1.50 7.24
CA GLU A 11 -10.70 1.98 6.18
C GLU A 11 -9.86 2.79 5.18
N PHE A 12 -9.89 2.41 3.91
CA PHE A 12 -9.28 3.21 2.85
C PHE A 12 -10.09 4.49 2.62
N VAL A 13 -9.41 5.64 2.56
CA VAL A 13 -10.04 6.94 2.27
C VAL A 13 -9.74 7.38 0.84
N ARG A 14 -8.45 7.57 0.51
CA ARG A 14 -8.00 8.00 -0.83
C ARG A 14 -6.51 7.75 -1.04
N VAL A 15 -6.07 7.75 -2.28
CA VAL A 15 -4.64 7.83 -2.62
C VAL A 15 -4.23 9.31 -2.66
N ILE A 16 -3.13 9.64 -1.96
CA ILE A 16 -2.52 10.98 -1.94
C ILE A 16 -1.51 11.10 -3.09
N SER A 17 -0.68 10.08 -3.27
CA SER A 17 0.37 10.05 -4.26
C SER A 17 0.63 8.61 -4.69
N ALA A 18 0.94 8.41 -5.96
CA ALA A 18 1.42 7.15 -6.47
C ALA A 18 2.60 7.43 -7.40
N LYS A 19 3.71 6.73 -7.16
CA LYS A 19 4.89 6.73 -8.02
C LYS A 19 5.11 5.32 -8.54
N GLN A 20 5.55 5.24 -9.78
CA GLN A 20 5.91 3.98 -10.42
C GLN A 20 7.42 3.96 -10.63
N GLN A 21 8.05 2.86 -10.27
CA GLN A 21 9.46 2.61 -10.51
C GLN A 21 9.62 1.31 -11.28
N VAL A 22 10.27 1.38 -12.44
CA VAL A 22 10.59 0.21 -13.26
C VAL A 22 11.81 -0.49 -12.67
N VAL A 23 11.67 -1.77 -12.37
CA VAL A 23 12.72 -2.66 -11.84
C VAL A 23 12.63 -3.99 -12.60
N SER A 24 12.90 -5.14 -11.98
CA SER A 24 12.47 -6.46 -12.49
C SER A 24 10.95 -6.64 -12.34
N GLY A 25 10.17 -5.80 -13.03
CA GLY A 25 8.74 -5.59 -12.83
C GLY A 25 8.42 -4.11 -12.59
N THR A 26 7.30 -3.83 -11.96
CA THR A 26 6.87 -2.48 -11.58
C THR A 26 6.71 -2.40 -10.07
N LEU A 27 7.49 -1.54 -9.43
CA LEU A 27 7.32 -1.21 -8.02
C LEU A 27 6.46 0.06 -7.91
N TYR A 28 5.28 -0.09 -7.32
CA TYR A 28 4.39 1.02 -7.01
C TYR A 28 4.66 1.50 -5.60
N HIS A 29 4.99 2.79 -5.46
CA HIS A 29 5.13 3.46 -4.18
C HIS A 29 3.92 4.37 -4.00
N ILE A 30 3.03 3.99 -3.10
CA ILE A 30 1.72 4.61 -2.95
C ILE A 30 1.62 5.18 -1.54
N THR A 31 1.27 6.45 -1.45
CA THR A 31 0.89 7.12 -0.21
C THR A 31 -0.63 7.27 -0.20
N LEU A 32 -1.29 6.81 0.85
CA LEU A 32 -2.74 6.79 0.97
C LEU A 32 -3.21 7.29 2.34
N ASP A 33 -4.35 7.95 2.34
CA ASP A 33 -5.09 8.26 3.57
C ASP A 33 -5.90 7.03 3.96
N GLY A 34 -5.75 6.58 5.20
CA GLY A 34 -6.58 5.57 5.85
C GLY A 34 -7.26 6.11 7.10
N LYS A 35 -8.29 5.43 7.59
CA LYS A 35 -8.81 5.63 8.93
C LYS A 35 -8.66 4.36 9.74
N ASP A 36 -8.17 4.49 10.95
CA ASP A 36 -8.16 3.43 11.95
C ASP A 36 -8.94 3.93 13.16
N GLY A 37 -10.02 3.24 13.53
CA GLY A 37 -10.90 3.66 14.63
C GLY A 37 -11.46 5.08 14.48
N GLY A 38 -11.71 5.54 13.24
CA GLY A 38 -12.22 6.89 12.95
C GLY A 38 -11.15 7.99 12.89
N LYS A 39 -9.89 7.71 13.25
CA LYS A 39 -8.77 8.66 13.13
C LYS A 39 -8.14 8.55 11.75
N LYS A 40 -8.11 9.66 11.01
CA LYS A 40 -7.40 9.75 9.73
C LYS A 40 -5.89 9.69 9.98
N GLN A 41 -5.23 8.83 9.23
CA GLN A 41 -3.81 8.53 9.31
C GLN A 41 -3.27 8.35 7.89
N VAL A 42 -2.00 8.71 7.70
CA VAL A 42 -1.35 8.59 6.39
C VAL A 42 -0.50 7.33 6.37
N TYR A 43 -0.68 6.51 5.34
CA TYR A 43 0.06 5.27 5.15
C TYR A 43 0.87 5.34 3.87
N GLU A 44 2.04 4.73 3.93
CA GLU A 44 2.88 4.49 2.77
C GLU A 44 2.98 3.00 2.53
N THR A 45 2.73 2.59 1.29
CA THR A 45 2.77 1.20 0.87
C THR A 45 3.61 1.04 -0.38
N LYS A 46 4.37 -0.06 -0.44
CA LYS A 46 5.13 -0.48 -1.61
C LYS A 46 4.54 -1.78 -2.12
N VAL A 47 4.10 -1.77 -3.37
CA VAL A 47 3.52 -2.93 -4.05
C VAL A 47 4.41 -3.29 -5.21
N TRP A 48 5.01 -4.47 -5.18
CA TRP A 48 5.79 -4.98 -6.29
C TRP A 48 4.92 -5.89 -7.15
N GLU A 49 4.84 -5.57 -8.43
CA GLU A 49 4.10 -6.32 -9.43
C GLU A 49 5.06 -6.77 -10.52
N ASN A 50 5.01 -8.05 -10.88
CA ASN A 50 5.73 -8.60 -12.00
C ASN A 50 4.75 -9.41 -12.84
N ALA A 51 4.22 -8.78 -13.89
CA ALA A 51 3.18 -9.33 -14.75
C ALA A 51 3.61 -10.62 -15.46
N TRP A 52 4.89 -10.73 -15.83
CA TRP A 52 5.45 -11.92 -16.50
C TRP A 52 5.45 -13.15 -15.59
N MET A 53 5.53 -12.95 -14.27
CA MET A 53 5.50 -14.01 -13.27
C MET A 53 4.12 -14.14 -12.60
N ASN A 54 3.10 -13.38 -13.03
CA ASN A 54 1.81 -13.23 -12.33
C ASN A 54 1.99 -12.93 -10.83
N PHE A 55 3.03 -12.20 -10.48
CA PHE A 55 3.42 -11.93 -9.11
C PHE A 55 2.96 -10.54 -8.68
N LYS A 56 2.32 -10.44 -7.52
CA LYS A 56 1.93 -9.19 -6.91
C LYS A 56 2.00 -9.30 -5.40
N GLU A 57 2.86 -8.49 -4.79
CA GLU A 57 3.10 -8.54 -3.35
C GLU A 57 3.21 -7.15 -2.75
N VAL A 58 2.57 -6.95 -1.60
CA VAL A 58 2.80 -5.79 -0.75
C VAL A 58 4.12 -6.01 0.00
N GLN A 59 5.16 -5.33 -0.44
CA GLN A 59 6.49 -5.36 0.16
C GLN A 59 6.48 -4.63 1.52
N GLU A 60 5.77 -3.52 1.59
CA GLU A 60 5.81 -2.65 2.75
C GLU A 60 4.45 -1.98 2.95
N PHE A 61 4.01 -1.86 4.19
CA PHE A 61 2.86 -1.06 4.57
C PHE A 61 3.16 -0.43 5.92
N LYS A 62 3.35 0.89 5.95
CA LYS A 62 3.80 1.65 7.12
C LYS A 62 2.91 2.85 7.37
N LEU A 63 2.67 3.13 8.64
CA LEU A 63 2.09 4.39 9.08
C LEU A 63 3.17 5.49 9.00
N VAL A 64 2.83 6.62 8.38
CA VAL A 64 3.70 7.79 8.25
C VAL A 64 3.33 8.86 9.31
N GLY A 65 2.07 8.91 9.75
CA GLY A 65 1.57 9.84 10.77
C GLY A 65 0.15 9.55 11.23
#